data_AF-A0A4Y2CCC6-F1
#
_entry.id   AF-A0A4Y2CCC6-F1
#
_cell.length_a   1.000
_cell.length_b   1.000
_cell.length_c   1.000
_cell.angle_alpha   90.00
_cell.angle_beta   90.00
_cell.angle_gamma   90.00
#
_symmetry.space_group_name_H-M   'P 1'
#
loop_
_entity.id
_entity.type
_entity.pdbx_description
1 polymer ?
#
loop_
_entity_poly.entity_id
_entity_poly.type
_entity_poly.pdbx_seq_one_letter_code
_entity_poly.pdbx_strand_id
1 'polypeptide(L)'
;MAFLAKHRKEEIIALADDMGIEISTNDKKIDICKNVKDFPDFEEEFVRGCLEEIVRQREELKAQAEAVELKAEAEAAELKRTEALRQEREFELEKIRLSNDAEINSVGSARSESVRPRRELRNLMQKYDAQVADISLYLAMFERQARTAEIELSEWVSQLMALLPLDLAQIIIKEPEDKMKDYFHIKGVLLERFKMKPETFRVKFTQHQRNQESYGKN
;
A
#
# COMPACT_ATOMS: atom_id res chain seq x y z
N MET A 1 -61.48 40.01 -9.78
CA MET A 1 -62.32 38.87 -9.36
C MET A 1 -61.65 37.49 -9.29
N ALA A 2 -60.38 37.25 -9.63
CA ALA A 2 -59.86 35.87 -9.51
C ALA A 2 -58.34 35.70 -9.31
N PHE A 3 -57.63 36.61 -8.62
CA PHE A 3 -56.19 36.41 -8.40
C PHE A 3 -55.93 35.17 -7.53
N LEU A 4 -56.71 34.96 -6.46
CA LEU A 4 -56.68 33.72 -5.66
C LEU A 4 -56.87 32.45 -6.50
N ALA A 5 -57.66 32.51 -7.58
CA ALA A 5 -57.89 31.34 -8.43
C ALA A 5 -56.64 30.89 -9.21
N LYS A 6 -55.63 31.77 -9.38
CA LYS A 6 -54.38 31.47 -10.08
C LYS A 6 -53.40 30.66 -9.24
N HIS A 7 -53.47 30.77 -7.91
CA HIS A 7 -52.57 30.09 -6.99
C HIS A 7 -52.99 28.64 -6.75
N ARG A 8 -52.07 27.76 -6.38
CA ARG A 8 -52.37 26.36 -6.06
C ARG A 8 -53.19 26.28 -4.78
N LYS A 9 -53.94 25.18 -4.61
CA LYS A 9 -54.78 24.99 -3.41
C LYS A 9 -53.91 25.03 -2.15
N GLU A 10 -52.73 24.41 -2.20
CA GLU A 10 -51.75 24.41 -1.11
C GLU A 10 -51.27 25.82 -0.71
N GLU A 11 -51.10 26.73 -1.68
CA GLU A 11 -50.64 28.11 -1.42
C GLU A 11 -51.73 28.94 -0.75
N ILE A 12 -52.99 28.70 -1.12
CA ILE A 12 -54.15 29.38 -0.54
C ILE A 12 -54.46 28.81 0.84
N ILE A 13 -54.18 27.52 1.07
CA ILE A 13 -54.23 26.91 2.40
C ILE A 13 -53.20 27.56 3.32
N ALA A 14 -51.93 27.63 2.90
CA ALA A 14 -50.89 28.27 3.71
C ALA A 14 -51.22 29.73 4.04
N LEU A 15 -51.77 30.47 3.08
CA LEU A 15 -52.25 31.83 3.31
C LEU A 15 -53.36 31.88 4.37
N ALA A 16 -54.35 31.00 4.26
CA ALA A 16 -55.46 30.98 5.21
C ALA A 16 -55.01 30.53 6.62
N ASP A 17 -54.04 29.62 6.72
CA ASP A 17 -53.38 29.27 7.97
C ASP A 17 -52.65 30.49 8.59
N ASP A 18 -51.89 31.26 7.78
CA ASP A 18 -51.21 32.49 8.23
C ASP A 18 -52.19 33.58 8.70
N MET A 19 -53.38 33.62 8.09
CA MET A 19 -54.48 34.53 8.48
C MET A 19 -55.31 33.99 9.66
N GLY A 20 -54.99 32.81 10.18
CA GLY A 20 -55.73 32.18 11.29
C GLY A 20 -57.14 31.72 10.93
N ILE A 21 -57.41 31.48 9.64
CA ILE A 21 -58.68 30.96 9.16
C ILE A 21 -58.66 29.43 9.32
N GLU A 22 -59.58 28.88 10.11
CA GLU A 22 -59.71 27.43 10.23
C GLU A 22 -60.22 26.83 8.91
N ILE A 23 -59.36 26.07 8.25
CA ILE A 23 -59.66 25.37 7.00
C ILE A 23 -59.20 23.92 7.08
N SER A 24 -59.98 23.04 6.46
CA SER A 24 -59.64 21.64 6.30
C SER A 24 -58.86 21.43 5.01
N THR A 25 -57.86 20.54 5.04
CA THR A 25 -57.13 20.11 3.84
C THR A 25 -58.05 19.49 2.77
N ASN A 26 -59.23 19.01 3.16
CA ASN A 26 -60.25 18.47 2.25
C ASN A 26 -61.16 19.54 1.62
N ASP A 27 -61.14 20.78 2.11
CA ASP A 27 -62.04 21.84 1.61
C ASP A 27 -61.77 22.13 0.14
N LYS A 28 -62.82 22.46 -0.62
CA LYS A 28 -62.62 22.80 -2.04
C LYS A 28 -61.92 24.14 -2.11
N LYS A 29 -60.97 24.27 -3.04
CA LYS A 29 -60.24 25.52 -3.30
C LYS A 29 -61.16 26.74 -3.42
N ILE A 30 -62.34 26.56 -4.03
CA ILE A 30 -63.34 27.63 -4.21
C ILE A 30 -63.90 28.10 -2.87
N ASP A 31 -64.17 27.19 -1.94
CA ASP A 31 -64.72 27.48 -0.61
C ASP A 31 -63.64 28.19 0.24
N ILE A 32 -62.39 27.73 0.18
CA ILE A 32 -61.24 28.38 0.84
C ILE A 32 -61.05 29.81 0.30
N CYS A 33 -61.05 29.99 -1.04
CA CYS A 33 -60.96 31.32 -1.66
C CYS A 33 -62.08 32.25 -1.19
N LYS A 34 -63.26 31.70 -0.90
CA LYS A 34 -64.41 32.46 -0.41
C LYS A 34 -64.18 32.89 1.04
N ASN A 35 -63.77 31.98 1.91
CA ASN A 35 -63.48 32.28 3.32
C ASN A 35 -62.40 33.35 3.48
N VAL A 36 -61.36 33.30 2.65
CA VAL A 36 -60.30 34.34 2.62
C VAL A 36 -60.86 35.71 2.24
N LYS A 37 -61.77 35.78 1.25
CA LYS A 37 -62.37 37.05 0.81
C LYS A 37 -63.39 37.60 1.79
N ASP A 38 -64.09 36.72 2.51
CA ASP A 38 -65.11 37.08 3.49
C ASP A 38 -64.48 37.50 4.84
N PHE A 39 -63.14 37.49 4.95
CA PHE A 39 -62.42 37.89 6.15
C PHE A 39 -62.58 39.40 6.43
N PRO A 40 -62.86 39.83 7.68
CA PRO A 40 -63.20 41.22 8.00
C PRO A 40 -62.15 42.25 7.57
N ASP A 41 -60.87 41.89 7.65
CA ASP A 41 -59.71 42.74 7.36
C ASP A 41 -59.06 42.40 6.00
N PHE A 42 -59.84 41.95 5.03
CA PHE A 42 -59.32 41.58 3.71
C PHE A 42 -58.76 42.79 2.95
N GLU A 43 -57.44 42.82 2.75
CA GLU A 43 -56.75 43.77 1.88
C GLU A 43 -56.10 43.06 0.68
N GLU A 44 -56.55 43.37 -0.55
CA GLU A 44 -56.13 42.64 -1.75
C GLU A 44 -54.63 42.69 -2.01
N GLU A 45 -53.99 43.86 -1.84
CA GLU A 45 -52.54 44.02 -2.08
C GLU A 45 -51.70 43.33 -1.00
N PHE A 46 -52.16 43.34 0.26
CA PHE A 46 -51.52 42.59 1.34
C PHE A 46 -51.58 41.08 1.07
N VAL A 47 -52.77 40.57 0.74
CA VAL A 47 -52.98 39.15 0.43
C VAL A 47 -52.19 38.71 -0.81
N ARG A 48 -52.07 39.60 -1.82
CA ARG A 48 -51.20 39.37 -2.99
C ARG A 48 -49.74 39.21 -2.55
N GLY A 49 -49.24 40.12 -1.72
CA GLY A 49 -47.88 40.06 -1.19
C GLY A 49 -47.61 38.79 -0.36
N CYS A 50 -48.55 38.38 0.50
CA CYS A 50 -48.45 37.13 1.25
C CYS A 50 -48.37 35.90 0.33
N LEU A 51 -49.18 35.86 -0.73
CA LEU A 51 -49.14 34.75 -1.70
C LEU A 51 -47.85 34.72 -2.50
N GLU A 52 -47.32 35.87 -2.90
CA GLU A 52 -46.02 35.96 -3.57
C GLU A 52 -44.89 35.43 -2.68
N GLU A 53 -44.91 35.77 -1.39
CA GLU A 53 -43.95 35.26 -0.41
C GLU A 53 -44.09 33.75 -0.19
N ILE A 54 -45.31 33.22 -0.05
CA ILE A 54 -45.56 31.78 0.08
C ILE A 54 -45.07 31.02 -1.15
N VAL A 55 -45.33 31.53 -2.35
CA VAL A 55 -44.84 30.92 -3.60
C VAL A 55 -43.31 30.92 -3.62
N ARG A 56 -42.68 32.04 -3.27
CA ARG A 56 -41.22 32.17 -3.20
C ARG A 56 -40.60 31.18 -2.22
N GLN A 57 -41.11 31.11 -0.99
CA GLN A 57 -40.63 30.17 0.04
C GLN A 57 -40.78 28.72 -0.40
N ARG A 58 -41.89 28.39 -1.06
CA ARG A 58 -42.13 27.04 -1.57
C ARG A 58 -41.18 26.67 -2.72
N GLU A 59 -40.86 27.60 -3.60
CA GLU A 59 -39.84 27.40 -4.63
C GLU A 59 -38.44 27.26 -4.04
N GLU A 60 -38.10 28.05 -3.02
CA GLU A 60 -36.81 27.96 -2.31
C GLU A 60 -36.66 26.63 -1.57
N LEU A 61 -37.69 26.18 -0.84
CA LEU A 61 -37.70 24.87 -0.18
C LEU A 61 -37.58 23.72 -1.20
N LYS A 62 -38.25 23.85 -2.36
CA LYS A 62 -38.14 22.85 -3.42
C LYS A 62 -36.71 22.82 -4.00
N ALA A 63 -36.12 23.97 -4.28
CA ALA A 63 -34.75 24.07 -4.78
C ALA A 63 -33.73 23.54 -3.75
N GLN A 64 -33.95 23.81 -2.46
CA GLN A 64 -33.12 23.28 -1.38
C GLN A 64 -33.22 21.75 -1.29
N ALA A 65 -34.44 21.19 -1.39
CA ALA A 65 -34.64 19.74 -1.38
C ALA A 65 -33.95 19.06 -2.58
N GLU A 66 -34.10 19.63 -3.79
CA GLU A 66 -33.44 19.13 -5.00
C GLU A 66 -31.90 19.21 -4.90
N ALA A 67 -31.36 20.29 -4.33
CA ALA A 67 -29.93 20.43 -4.09
C ALA A 67 -29.38 19.41 -3.07
N VAL A 68 -30.16 19.10 -2.03
CA VAL A 68 -29.80 18.07 -1.04
C VAL A 68 -29.81 16.67 -1.68
N GLU A 69 -30.82 16.37 -2.51
CA GLU A 69 -30.92 15.10 -3.22
C GLU A 69 -29.77 14.91 -4.22
N LEU A 70 -29.46 15.92 -5.04
CA LEU A 70 -28.32 15.94 -5.96
C LEU A 70 -26.99 15.73 -5.22
N LYS A 71 -26.81 16.38 -4.07
CA LYS A 71 -25.59 16.23 -3.28
C LYS A 71 -25.45 14.83 -2.68
N ALA A 72 -26.55 14.27 -2.18
CA ALA A 72 -26.57 12.90 -1.65
C ALA A 72 -26.28 11.86 -2.75
N GLU A 73 -26.83 12.05 -3.96
CA GLU A 73 -26.55 11.18 -5.10
C GLU A 73 -25.07 11.27 -5.53
N ALA A 74 -24.50 12.47 -5.57
CA ALA A 74 -23.09 12.66 -5.89
C ALA A 74 -22.16 11.99 -4.87
N GLU A 75 -22.44 12.13 -3.57
CA GLU A 75 -21.68 11.49 -2.50
C GLU A 75 -21.79 9.96 -2.56
N ALA A 76 -22.99 9.42 -2.82
CA ALA A 76 -23.19 7.98 -3.01
C ALA A 76 -22.45 7.45 -4.24
N ALA A 77 -22.41 8.21 -5.34
CA ALA A 77 -21.66 7.86 -6.54
C ALA A 77 -20.14 7.88 -6.29
N GLU A 78 -19.65 8.86 -5.53
CA GLU A 78 -18.24 8.93 -5.12
C GLU A 78 -17.86 7.74 -4.23
N LEU A 79 -18.69 7.42 -3.23
CA LEU A 79 -18.46 6.28 -2.35
C LEU A 79 -18.38 4.98 -3.15
N LYS A 80 -19.33 4.74 -4.07
CA LYS A 80 -19.30 3.57 -4.97
C LYS A 80 -18.03 3.52 -5.83
N ARG A 81 -17.54 4.65 -6.34
CA ARG A 81 -16.27 4.71 -7.09
C ARG A 81 -15.08 4.34 -6.20
N THR A 82 -15.03 4.85 -4.97
CA THR A 82 -13.94 4.53 -4.03
C THR A 82 -13.95 3.06 -3.62
N GLU A 83 -15.13 2.48 -3.42
CA GLU A 83 -15.30 1.07 -3.09
C GLU A 83 -14.92 0.17 -4.28
N ALA A 84 -15.31 0.53 -5.50
CA ALA A 84 -14.89 -0.18 -6.70
C ALA A 84 -13.35 -0.17 -6.87
N LEU A 85 -12.69 0.96 -6.61
CA LEU A 85 -11.22 1.04 -6.63
C LEU A 85 -10.56 0.18 -5.53
N ARG A 86 -11.19 0.07 -4.35
CA ARG A 86 -10.72 -0.84 -3.30
C ARG A 86 -10.88 -2.29 -3.72
N GLN A 87 -12.04 -2.67 -4.27
CA GLN A 87 -12.29 -4.02 -4.76
C GLN A 87 -11.33 -4.40 -5.90
N GLU A 88 -11.04 -3.47 -6.81
CA GLU A 88 -10.05 -3.69 -7.88
C GLU A 88 -8.65 -3.94 -7.30
N ARG A 89 -8.21 -3.12 -6.33
CA ARG A 89 -6.94 -3.33 -5.64
C ARG A 89 -6.89 -4.65 -4.89
N GLU A 90 -7.98 -5.04 -4.21
CA GLU A 90 -8.09 -6.32 -3.53
C GLU A 90 -8.02 -7.48 -4.52
N PHE A 91 -8.68 -7.37 -5.67
CA PHE A 91 -8.61 -8.35 -6.74
C PHE A 91 -7.20 -8.45 -7.33
N GLU A 92 -6.50 -7.33 -7.55
CA GLU A 92 -5.10 -7.37 -7.98
C GLU A 92 -4.19 -8.04 -6.95
N LEU A 93 -4.37 -7.72 -5.66
CA LEU A 93 -3.63 -8.36 -4.59
C LEU A 93 -3.93 -9.86 -4.51
N GLU A 94 -5.18 -10.25 -4.67
CA GLU A 94 -5.58 -11.66 -4.68
C GLU A 94 -5.05 -12.38 -5.93
N LYS A 95 -5.00 -11.71 -7.09
CA LYS A 95 -4.34 -12.24 -8.29
C LYS A 95 -2.84 -12.43 -8.07
N ILE A 96 -2.17 -11.51 -7.40
CA ILE A 96 -0.76 -11.66 -7.01
C ILE A 96 -0.60 -12.81 -6.02
N ARG A 97 -1.48 -12.91 -5.01
CA ARG A 97 -1.48 -14.03 -4.06
C ARG A 97 -1.71 -15.36 -4.74
N LEU A 98 -2.69 -15.48 -5.62
CA LEU A 98 -2.96 -16.70 -6.39
C LEU A 98 -1.84 -17.00 -7.38
N SER A 99 -1.18 -16.00 -7.97
CA SER A 99 0.00 -16.23 -8.82
C SER A 99 1.17 -16.73 -7.97
N ASN A 100 1.40 -16.15 -6.81
CA ASN A 100 2.42 -16.58 -5.86
C ASN A 100 2.07 -17.97 -5.30
N ASP A 101 0.81 -18.23 -4.95
CA ASP A 101 0.32 -19.52 -4.47
C ASP A 101 0.25 -20.55 -5.60
N ALA A 102 0.06 -20.18 -6.86
CA ALA A 102 0.19 -21.08 -8.00
C ALA A 102 1.67 -21.35 -8.32
N GLU A 103 2.56 -20.37 -8.11
CA GLU A 103 4.00 -20.61 -8.04
C GLU A 103 4.35 -21.55 -6.87
N ILE A 104 3.66 -21.47 -5.73
CA ILE A 104 3.88 -22.34 -4.55
C ILE A 104 3.17 -23.71 -4.69
N ASN A 105 2.02 -23.80 -5.38
CA ASN A 105 1.20 -25.01 -5.54
C ASN A 105 1.50 -25.78 -6.82
N SER A 106 1.98 -25.14 -7.89
CA SER A 106 2.69 -25.83 -8.99
C SER A 106 3.97 -26.49 -8.48
N VAL A 107 4.48 -26.05 -7.32
CA VAL A 107 5.58 -26.69 -6.57
C VAL A 107 5.08 -27.80 -5.63
N GLY A 108 3.75 -27.97 -5.46
CA GLY A 108 3.15 -28.94 -4.54
C GLY A 108 2.95 -30.36 -5.07
N SER A 109 3.08 -30.60 -6.39
CA SER A 109 2.77 -31.92 -6.98
C SER A 109 3.79 -32.40 -8.00
N ALA A 110 5.08 -32.29 -7.68
CA ALA A 110 6.11 -33.26 -8.08
C ALA A 110 7.46 -32.75 -7.58
N ARG A 111 7.93 -33.29 -6.46
CA ARG A 111 9.32 -33.72 -6.25
C ARG A 111 10.36 -33.01 -7.14
N SER A 112 10.72 -31.77 -6.82
CA SER A 112 12.03 -31.20 -7.18
C SER A 112 12.32 -29.98 -6.33
N GLU A 113 13.44 -30.01 -5.62
CA GLU A 113 14.06 -28.85 -4.99
C GLU A 113 14.11 -27.63 -5.92
N SER A 114 13.84 -26.46 -5.34
CA SER A 114 14.49 -25.18 -5.68
C SER A 114 14.31 -24.64 -7.11
N VAL A 115 13.34 -23.75 -7.31
CA VAL A 115 13.58 -22.54 -8.12
C VAL A 115 12.83 -21.33 -7.53
N ARG A 116 13.14 -20.98 -6.28
CA ARG A 116 13.36 -19.54 -6.03
C ARG A 116 14.60 -19.17 -6.84
N PRO A 117 14.74 -17.96 -7.42
CA PRO A 117 16.05 -17.52 -7.89
C PRO A 117 16.95 -17.47 -6.64
N ARG A 118 17.63 -18.59 -6.36
CA ARG A 118 18.52 -18.75 -5.23
C ARG A 118 19.51 -17.62 -5.39
N ARG A 119 19.50 -16.64 -4.47
CA ARG A 119 20.45 -15.53 -4.50
C ARG A 119 21.82 -16.13 -4.19
N GLU A 120 22.47 -16.68 -5.21
CA GLU A 120 23.74 -17.37 -5.02
C GLU A 120 24.79 -16.31 -4.73
N LEU A 121 25.47 -16.43 -3.59
CA LEU A 121 26.50 -15.47 -3.19
C LEU A 121 27.65 -15.40 -4.20
N ARG A 122 27.85 -16.46 -5.00
CA ARG A 122 28.81 -16.47 -6.11
C ARG A 122 28.57 -15.37 -7.16
N ASN A 123 27.34 -14.86 -7.28
CA ASN A 123 27.00 -13.78 -8.20
C ASN A 123 27.12 -12.39 -7.54
N LEU A 124 27.20 -12.34 -6.21
CA LEU A 124 27.27 -11.11 -5.42
C LEU A 124 28.67 -10.82 -4.88
N MET A 125 29.54 -11.84 -4.83
CA MET A 125 30.88 -11.76 -4.29
C MET A 125 31.89 -12.39 -5.24
N GLN A 126 33.08 -11.80 -5.28
CA GLN A 126 34.23 -12.41 -5.95
C GLN A 126 34.75 -13.59 -5.14
N LYS A 127 35.38 -14.55 -5.82
CA LYS A 127 36.08 -15.67 -5.16
C LYS A 127 37.17 -15.15 -4.23
N TYR A 128 37.41 -15.87 -3.16
CA TYR A 128 38.47 -15.52 -2.21
C TYR A 128 39.84 -15.53 -2.89
N ASP A 129 40.57 -14.44 -2.72
CA ASP A 129 41.96 -14.30 -3.14
C ASP A 129 42.80 -13.83 -1.94
N ALA A 130 43.74 -14.68 -1.52
CA ALA A 130 44.63 -14.42 -0.39
C ALA A 130 45.63 -13.27 -0.65
N GLN A 131 45.85 -12.88 -1.91
CA GLN A 131 46.70 -11.73 -2.26
C GLN A 131 45.97 -10.40 -2.00
N VAL A 132 44.64 -10.39 -2.19
CA VAL A 132 43.81 -9.19 -2.14
C VAL A 132 43.20 -8.98 -0.76
N ALA A 133 42.68 -10.03 -0.13
CA ALA A 133 41.91 -9.92 1.12
C ALA A 133 42.38 -10.90 2.21
N ASP A 134 42.37 -10.42 3.46
CA ASP A 134 42.52 -11.31 4.62
C ASP A 134 41.29 -12.21 4.75
N ILE A 135 41.49 -13.47 5.15
CA ILE A 135 40.39 -14.44 5.29
C ILE A 135 39.36 -13.98 6.32
N SER A 136 39.78 -13.32 7.40
CA SER A 136 38.86 -12.83 8.45
C SER A 136 37.95 -11.73 7.90
N LEU A 137 38.53 -10.83 7.10
CA LEU A 137 37.78 -9.77 6.43
C LEU A 137 36.83 -10.34 5.38
N TYR A 138 37.28 -11.33 4.60
CA TYR A 138 36.45 -11.99 3.60
C TYR A 138 35.24 -12.69 4.22
N LEU A 139 35.44 -13.44 5.31
CA LEU A 139 34.36 -14.11 6.04
C LEU A 139 33.36 -13.10 6.62
N ALA A 140 33.82 -11.97 7.18
CA ALA A 140 32.93 -10.94 7.68
C ALA A 140 32.05 -10.32 6.57
N MET A 141 32.61 -10.10 5.37
CA MET A 141 31.84 -9.64 4.21
C MET A 141 30.84 -10.69 3.75
N PHE A 142 31.25 -11.96 3.71
CA PHE A 142 30.39 -13.10 3.37
C PHE A 142 29.17 -13.17 4.29
N GLU A 143 29.37 -13.12 5.61
CA GLU A 143 28.27 -13.18 6.59
C GLU A 143 27.28 -12.03 6.41
N ARG A 144 27.79 -10.83 6.13
CA ARG A 144 26.94 -9.67 5.89
C ARG A 144 26.11 -9.87 4.61
N GLN A 145 26.71 -10.38 3.54
CA GLN A 145 25.96 -10.64 2.30
C GLN A 145 24.99 -11.80 2.42
N ALA A 146 25.35 -12.86 3.15
CA ALA A 146 24.46 -13.98 3.42
C ALA A 146 23.22 -13.53 4.21
N ARG A 147 23.40 -12.63 5.20
CA ARG A 147 22.28 -12.01 5.94
C ARG A 147 21.43 -11.09 5.06
N THR A 148 22.04 -10.22 4.26
CA THR A 148 21.32 -9.33 3.33
C THR A 148 20.57 -10.10 2.25
N ALA A 149 21.10 -11.25 1.83
CA ALA A 149 20.47 -12.14 0.86
C ALA A 149 19.48 -13.13 1.49
N GLU A 150 19.27 -13.06 2.82
CA GLU A 150 18.37 -13.94 3.59
C GLU A 150 18.62 -15.43 3.36
N ILE A 151 19.89 -15.81 3.24
CA ILE A 151 20.29 -17.21 3.04
C ILE A 151 20.21 -17.95 4.37
N GLU A 152 19.59 -19.13 4.37
CA GLU A 152 19.52 -19.98 5.56
C GLU A 152 20.90 -20.44 6.01
N LEU A 153 21.14 -20.44 7.33
CA LEU A 153 22.45 -20.78 7.92
C LEU A 153 22.96 -22.17 7.49
N SER A 154 22.04 -23.12 7.25
CA SER A 154 22.30 -24.46 6.72
C SER A 154 22.97 -24.45 5.34
N GLU A 155 22.74 -23.41 4.53
CA GLU A 155 23.29 -23.25 3.19
C GLU A 155 24.61 -22.46 3.19
N TRP A 156 24.99 -21.81 4.29
CA TRP A 156 26.15 -20.92 4.32
C TRP A 156 27.46 -21.64 4.00
N VAL A 157 27.66 -22.87 4.48
CA VAL A 157 28.89 -23.61 4.18
C VAL A 157 28.96 -23.98 2.69
N SER A 158 27.84 -24.38 2.09
CA SER A 158 27.77 -24.69 0.65
C SER A 158 28.07 -23.46 -0.22
N GLN A 159 27.48 -22.31 0.13
CA GLN A 159 27.74 -21.05 -0.56
C GLN A 159 29.19 -20.56 -0.37
N LEU A 160 29.75 -20.75 0.83
CA LEU A 160 31.14 -20.42 1.13
C LEU A 160 32.10 -21.31 0.33
N MET A 161 31.86 -22.62 0.25
CA MET A 161 32.69 -23.54 -0.54
C MET A 161 32.75 -23.16 -2.03
N ALA A 162 31.65 -22.64 -2.60
CA ALA A 162 31.63 -22.20 -4.01
C ALA A 162 32.51 -20.94 -4.26
N LEU A 163 32.77 -20.19 -3.20
CA LEU A 163 33.51 -18.93 -3.22
C LEU A 163 34.98 -19.09 -2.82
N LEU A 164 35.34 -20.18 -2.17
CA LEU A 164 36.71 -20.47 -1.77
C LEU A 164 37.49 -21.20 -2.89
N PRO A 165 38.81 -20.96 -3.01
CA PRO A 165 39.67 -21.79 -3.83
C PRO A 165 39.74 -23.23 -3.29
N LEU A 166 40.09 -24.18 -4.17
CA LEU A 166 39.96 -25.62 -3.94
C LEU A 166 40.78 -26.12 -2.74
N ASP A 167 41.96 -25.55 -2.52
CA ASP A 167 42.85 -25.86 -1.42
C ASP A 167 42.23 -25.56 -0.05
N LEU A 168 41.36 -24.54 0.04
CA LEU A 168 40.61 -24.21 1.25
C LEU A 168 39.34 -25.05 1.38
N ALA A 169 38.65 -25.32 0.28
CA ALA A 169 37.51 -26.22 0.26
C ALA A 169 37.89 -27.64 0.73
N GLN A 170 39.10 -28.11 0.40
CA GLN A 170 39.64 -29.38 0.89
C GLN A 170 39.83 -29.45 2.41
N ILE A 171 39.99 -28.31 3.09
CA ILE A 171 40.05 -28.27 4.55
C ILE A 171 38.68 -28.57 5.14
N ILE A 172 37.63 -28.02 4.52
CA ILE A 172 36.23 -28.23 4.91
C ILE A 172 35.81 -29.69 4.69
N ILE A 173 36.20 -30.29 3.56
CA ILE A 173 35.89 -31.69 3.22
C ILE A 173 36.52 -32.70 4.20
N LYS A 174 37.60 -32.31 4.90
CA LYS A 174 38.28 -33.17 5.88
C LYS A 174 37.62 -33.16 7.26
N GLU A 175 36.66 -32.26 7.50
CA GLU A 175 35.88 -32.25 8.73
C GLU A 175 34.79 -33.33 8.68
N PRO A 176 34.37 -33.88 9.84
CA PRO A 176 33.27 -34.86 9.88
C PRO A 176 31.95 -34.23 9.42
N GLU A 177 31.08 -35.04 8.81
CA GLU A 177 29.84 -34.57 8.16
C GLU A 177 28.91 -33.81 9.10
N ASP A 178 28.86 -34.21 10.37
CA ASP A 178 28.09 -33.52 11.42
C ASP A 178 28.57 -32.08 11.67
N LYS A 179 29.85 -31.80 11.41
CA LYS A 179 30.47 -30.48 11.58
C LYS A 179 30.60 -29.70 10.28
N MET A 180 30.50 -30.36 9.12
CA MET A 180 30.52 -29.70 7.81
C MET A 180 29.30 -28.81 7.58
N LYS A 181 28.20 -29.02 8.32
CA LYS A 181 26.99 -28.16 8.24
C LYS A 181 27.04 -26.98 9.21
N ASP A 182 27.96 -26.99 10.17
CA ASP A 182 28.11 -25.91 11.15
C ASP A 182 29.05 -24.83 10.62
N TYR A 183 28.47 -23.72 10.18
CA TYR A 183 29.22 -22.56 9.72
C TYR A 183 30.22 -22.03 10.75
N PHE A 184 29.87 -22.02 12.05
CA PHE A 184 30.74 -21.45 13.08
C PHE A 184 31.97 -22.32 13.33
N HIS A 185 31.80 -23.65 13.28
CA HIS A 185 32.92 -24.59 13.29
C HIS A 185 33.85 -24.38 12.10
N ILE A 186 33.29 -24.34 10.88
CA ILE A 186 34.07 -24.15 9.65
C ILE A 186 34.80 -22.79 9.64
N LYS A 187 34.15 -21.73 10.10
CA LYS A 187 34.77 -20.40 10.30
C LYS A 187 35.98 -20.51 11.22
N GLY A 188 35.88 -21.24 12.33
CA GLY A 188 36.97 -21.47 13.27
C GLY A 188 38.16 -22.18 12.61
N VAL A 189 37.89 -23.28 11.90
CA VAL A 189 38.92 -24.08 11.20
C VAL A 189 39.65 -23.25 10.13
N LEU A 190 38.90 -22.46 9.33
CA LEU A 190 39.50 -21.58 8.34
C LEU A 190 40.39 -20.52 9.01
N LEU A 191 39.91 -19.86 10.07
CA LEU A 191 40.70 -18.86 10.79
C LEU A 191 41.95 -19.46 11.44
N GLU A 192 41.87 -20.65 12.03
CA GLU A 192 43.02 -21.33 12.62
C GLU A 192 44.09 -21.68 11.58
N ARG A 193 43.67 -22.17 10.40
CA ARG A 193 44.57 -22.49 9.29
C ARG A 193 45.34 -21.29 8.76
N PHE A 194 44.72 -20.11 8.74
CA PHE A 194 45.38 -18.88 8.33
C PHE A 194 46.15 -18.20 9.46
N LYS A 195 45.73 -18.34 10.73
CA LYS A 195 46.53 -17.92 11.89
C LYS A 195 47.82 -18.72 12.04
N MET A 196 47.80 -20.00 11.66
CA MET A 196 48.96 -20.91 11.71
C MET A 196 49.90 -20.80 10.49
N LYS A 197 49.49 -20.12 9.41
CA LYS A 197 50.35 -19.83 8.24
C LYS A 197 50.79 -18.36 8.27
N PRO A 198 52.02 -18.03 8.72
CA PRO A 198 52.56 -16.67 8.69
C PRO A 198 52.86 -16.14 7.27
N GLU A 199 52.35 -16.78 6.22
CA GLU A 199 52.69 -16.45 4.82
C GLU A 199 52.02 -15.18 4.30
N THR A 200 50.85 -14.79 4.81
CA THR A 200 50.17 -13.57 4.33
C THR A 200 50.81 -12.28 4.86
N PHE A 201 51.39 -12.32 6.07
CA PHE A 201 52.18 -11.21 6.60
C PHE A 201 53.52 -11.05 5.86
N ARG A 202 54.12 -12.15 5.37
CA ARG A 202 55.39 -12.10 4.62
C ARG A 202 55.22 -11.55 3.21
N VAL A 203 54.16 -11.93 2.50
CA VAL A 203 53.96 -11.47 1.10
C VAL A 203 53.70 -9.96 1.05
N LYS A 204 52.85 -9.42 1.94
CA LYS A 204 52.58 -7.98 1.99
C LYS A 204 53.82 -7.17 2.42
N PHE A 205 54.66 -7.69 3.32
CA PHE A 205 55.88 -6.99 3.73
C PHE A 205 56.96 -6.96 2.63
N THR A 206 57.10 -8.06 1.88
CA THR A 206 58.09 -8.17 0.78
C THR A 206 57.70 -7.35 -0.45
N GLN A 207 56.40 -7.29 -0.76
CA GLN A 207 55.88 -6.54 -1.91
C GLN A 207 55.88 -5.02 -1.66
N HIS A 208 55.65 -4.59 -0.41
CA HIS A 208 55.76 -3.17 -0.05
C HIS A 208 57.21 -2.68 -0.06
N GLN A 209 58.18 -3.51 0.35
CA GLN A 209 59.61 -3.16 0.24
C GLN A 209 60.08 -3.03 -1.22
N ARG A 210 59.72 -3.97 -2.11
CA ARG A 210 60.09 -3.89 -3.54
C ARG A 210 59.47 -2.71 -4.29
N ASN A 211 58.28 -2.26 -3.88
CA ASN A 211 57.63 -1.10 -4.48
C ASN A 211 58.11 0.25 -3.92
N GLN A 212 58.81 0.27 -2.78
CA GLN A 212 59.44 1.51 -2.27
C GLN A 212 60.81 1.75 -2.91
N GLU A 213 61.57 0.70 -3.27
CA GLU A 213 62.89 0.85 -3.90
C GLU A 213 62.83 1.31 -5.37
N SER A 214 61.71 1.11 -6.06
CA SER A 214 61.54 1.52 -7.48
C SER A 214 61.10 2.97 -7.67
N TYR A 215 60.65 3.66 -6.61
CA TYR A 215 60.32 5.10 -6.63
C TYR A 215 61.46 6.00 -6.10
N GLY A 216 62.61 5.43 -5.75
CA GLY A 216 63.75 6.12 -5.14
C GLY A 216 65.01 6.24 -6.00
N LYS A 217 64.92 6.05 -7.32
CA LYS A 217 66.05 6.30 -8.25
C LYS A 217 65.60 7.17 -9.42
N ASN A 218 65.48 8.46 -9.12
CA ASN A 218 65.82 9.54 -10.06
C ASN A 218 67.23 10.01 -9.73
#